data_AF-A0A535WMZ9-F1
#
_entry.id   AF-A0A535WMZ9-F1
#
_cell.length_a   1.000
_cell.length_b   1.000
_cell.length_c   1.000
_cell.angle_alpha   90.00
_cell.angle_beta   90.00
_cell.angle_gamma   90.00
#
_symmetry.space_group_name_H-M   'P 1'
#
loop_
_entity.id
_entity.type
_entity.pdbx_description
1 polymer ?
#
loop_
_entity_poly.entity_id
_entity_poly.type
_entity_poly.pdbx_seq_one_letter_code
_entity_poly.pdbx_strand_id
1 'polypeptide(L)'
;MDKKTAALLAYLVTWVTGIIFLFVGRADPDIKFHGARSLVMFLPIQIIWYLASLLPSGIALILGWLFAIGYLVLWIFCLYSAWTQNGARFNIPILSGVVDPLAEQVASKV
;
A
#
# COMPACT_ATOMS: atom_id res chain seq x y z
N MET A 1 19.08 8.82 -1.04
CA MET A 1 17.77 9.21 -1.60
C MET A 1 17.02 9.97 -0.52
N ASP A 2 16.33 11.04 -0.88
CA ASP A 2 15.51 11.79 0.06
C ASP A 2 14.22 11.00 0.43
N LYS A 3 13.67 11.33 1.60
CA LYS A 3 12.51 10.66 2.18
C LYS A 3 11.26 10.72 1.28
N LYS A 4 11.02 11.84 0.61
CA LYS A 4 9.87 12.03 -0.28
C LYS A 4 9.94 11.06 -1.46
N THR A 5 11.08 11.00 -2.14
CA THR A 5 11.28 10.06 -3.25
C THR A 5 11.16 8.61 -2.77
N ALA A 6 11.76 8.29 -1.63
CA ALA A 6 11.70 6.94 -1.08
C ALA A 6 10.27 6.50 -0.71
N ALA A 7 9.50 7.38 -0.06
CA ALA A 7 8.11 7.11 0.30
C ALA A 7 7.22 6.94 -0.94
N LEU A 8 7.41 7.76 -1.98
CA LEU A 8 6.70 7.61 -3.26
C LEU A 8 7.00 6.24 -3.89
N LEU A 9 8.29 5.90 -3.98
CA LEU A 9 8.74 4.65 -4.60
C LEU A 9 8.24 3.41 -3.82
N ALA A 10 8.08 3.49 -2.50
CA ALA A 10 7.49 2.43 -1.70
C ALA A 10 6.06 2.05 -2.15
N TYR A 11 5.34 2.95 -2.82
CA TYR A 11 4.00 2.70 -3.39
C TYR A 11 3.99 2.53 -4.92
N LEU A 12 5.08 2.83 -5.62
CA LEU A 12 5.11 2.89 -7.09
C LEU A 12 4.66 1.59 -7.76
N VAL A 13 5.19 0.45 -7.31
CA VAL A 13 4.75 -0.88 -7.75
C VAL A 13 4.09 -1.59 -6.57
N THR A 14 3.20 -0.87 -5.89
CA THR A 14 2.35 -1.34 -4.80
C THR A 14 3.16 -2.16 -3.79
N TRP A 15 2.75 -3.39 -3.48
CA TRP A 15 3.42 -4.22 -2.48
C TRP A 15 4.82 -4.67 -2.90
N VAL A 16 5.13 -4.73 -4.20
CA VAL A 16 6.44 -5.19 -4.72
C VAL A 16 7.54 -4.20 -4.33
N THR A 17 7.36 -2.91 -4.64
CA THR A 17 8.30 -1.90 -4.16
C THR A 17 8.17 -1.68 -2.65
N GLY A 18 6.99 -1.92 -2.07
CA GLY A 18 6.81 -1.96 -0.62
C GLY A 18 7.80 -2.89 0.10
N ILE A 19 7.96 -4.12 -0.41
CA ILE A 19 8.95 -5.08 0.10
C ILE A 19 10.36 -4.50 0.01
N ILE A 20 10.75 -3.94 -1.14
CA ILE A 20 12.10 -3.38 -1.33
C ILE A 20 12.37 -2.30 -0.28
N PHE A 21 11.43 -1.36 -0.11
CA PHE A 21 11.59 -0.24 0.82
C PHE A 21 11.48 -0.61 2.29
N LEU A 22 10.85 -1.75 2.61
CA LEU A 22 10.89 -2.35 3.94
C LEU A 22 12.32 -2.74 4.36
N PHE A 23 13.16 -3.19 3.42
CA PHE A 23 14.54 -3.62 3.72
C PHE A 23 15.61 -2.57 3.40
N VAL A 24 15.38 -1.70 2.43
CA VAL A 24 16.33 -0.64 2.03
C VAL A 24 16.19 0.61 2.90
N GLY A 25 15.01 0.87 3.46
CA GLY A 25 14.72 2.03 4.30
C GLY A 25 15.32 1.99 5.72
N ARG A 26 16.32 1.17 6.03
CA ARG A 26 16.77 0.92 7.43
C ARG A 26 17.19 2.17 8.20
N ALA A 27 17.66 3.20 7.51
CA ALA A 27 18.12 4.44 8.13
C ALA A 27 16.97 5.40 8.49
N ASP A 28 15.75 5.20 7.97
CA ASP A 28 14.60 6.08 8.20
C ASP A 28 13.35 5.25 8.52
N PRO A 29 12.84 5.32 9.77
CA PRO A 29 11.68 4.53 10.19
C PRO A 29 10.41 4.85 9.41
N ASP A 30 10.29 6.05 8.82
CA ASP A 30 9.12 6.42 8.02
C ASP A 30 9.18 5.81 6.62
N ILE A 31 10.37 5.75 6.00
CA ILE A 31 10.55 5.04 4.73
C ILE A 31 10.20 3.55 4.92
N LYS A 32 10.68 2.96 6.02
CA LYS A 32 10.39 1.57 6.37
C LYS A 32 8.89 1.34 6.63
N PHE A 33 8.24 2.27 7.33
CA PHE A 33 6.79 2.26 7.55
C PHE A 33 6.01 2.33 6.23
N HIS A 34 6.39 3.20 5.28
CA HIS A 34 5.74 3.26 3.97
C HIS A 34 5.89 1.95 3.18
N GLY A 35 7.08 1.33 3.24
CA GLY A 35 7.31 0.00 2.68
C GLY A 35 6.41 -1.07 3.31
N ALA A 36 6.38 -1.13 4.64
CA ALA A 36 5.52 -2.04 5.39
C ALA A 36 4.04 -1.83 5.06
N ARG A 37 3.57 -0.57 5.08
CA ARG A 37 2.19 -0.19 4.78
C ARG A 37 1.77 -0.57 3.38
N SER A 38 2.65 -0.34 2.40
CA SER A 38 2.40 -0.75 1.02
C SER A 38 2.26 -2.27 0.89
N LEU A 39 3.14 -3.03 1.56
CA LEU A 39 3.06 -4.49 1.61
C LEU A 39 1.75 -4.96 2.25
N VAL A 40 1.47 -4.56 3.49
CA VAL A 40 0.33 -5.09 4.27
C VAL A 40 -1.02 -4.63 3.72
N MET A 41 -1.07 -3.55 2.93
CA MET A 41 -2.29 -3.06 2.30
C MET A 41 -2.52 -3.69 0.93
N PHE A 42 -1.57 -3.56 0.00
CA PHE A 42 -1.82 -3.94 -1.39
C PHE A 42 -1.73 -5.45 -1.64
N LEU A 43 -0.88 -6.20 -0.91
CA LEU A 43 -0.74 -7.64 -1.14
C LEU A 43 -2.03 -8.41 -0.78
N PRO A 44 -2.65 -8.23 0.42
CA PRO A 44 -3.89 -8.93 0.74
C PRO A 44 -5.04 -8.56 -0.21
N ILE A 45 -5.15 -7.28 -0.58
CA ILE A 45 -6.15 -6.80 -1.53
C ILE A 45 -5.98 -7.50 -2.89
N GLN A 46 -4.74 -7.62 -3.40
CA GLN A 46 -4.47 -8.31 -4.67
C GLN A 46 -4.79 -9.81 -4.59
N ILE A 47 -4.47 -10.48 -3.47
CA ILE A 47 -4.77 -11.90 -3.25
C ILE A 47 -6.29 -12.12 -3.24
N ILE A 48 -7.04 -11.31 -2.48
CA ILE A 48 -8.51 -11.42 -2.41
C ILE A 48 -9.12 -11.24 -3.80
N TRP A 49 -8.65 -10.25 -4.56
CA TRP A 49 -9.10 -10.01 -5.93
C TRP A 49 -8.85 -11.20 -6.85
N TYR A 50 -7.63 -11.75 -6.81
CA TYR A 50 -7.27 -12.92 -7.59
C TYR A 50 -8.14 -14.12 -7.23
N LEU A 51 -8.32 -14.42 -5.94
CA LEU A 51 -9.15 -15.53 -5.48
C LEU A 51 -10.62 -15.36 -5.88
N ALA A 52 -11.17 -14.14 -5.79
CA ALA A 52 -12.53 -13.84 -6.22
C ALA A 52 -12.72 -14.06 -7.73
N SER A 53 -11.70 -13.80 -8.54
CA SER A 53 -11.74 -14.01 -10.00
C SER A 53 -11.85 -15.48 -10.42
N LEU A 54 -11.55 -16.43 -9.52
CA LEU A 54 -11.66 -17.87 -9.78
C LEU A 54 -13.08 -18.42 -9.58
N LEU A 55 -13.98 -17.64 -8.96
CA LEU A 55 -15.36 -18.07 -8.71
C LEU A 55 -16.21 -17.97 -9.99
N PRO A 56 -16.99 -19.01 -10.35
CA PRO A 56 -17.91 -18.93 -11.48
C PRO A 56 -19.07 -17.97 -11.14
N SER A 57 -19.12 -16.76 -11.71
CA SER A 57 -20.29 -15.89 -11.54
C SER A 57 -20.43 -14.81 -12.63
N GLY A 58 -21.69 -14.54 -13.04
CA GLY A 58 -22.05 -13.42 -13.93
C GLY A 58 -22.08 -12.04 -13.24
N ILE A 59 -21.98 -12.00 -11.91
CA ILE A 59 -21.94 -10.78 -11.08
C ILE A 59 -20.50 -10.18 -11.04
N ALA A 60 -19.51 -10.94 -11.50
CA ALA A 60 -18.09 -10.59 -11.42
C ALA A 60 -17.72 -9.29 -12.15
N LEU A 61 -18.43 -8.92 -13.22
CA LEU A 61 -18.06 -7.76 -14.02
C LEU A 61 -18.25 -6.44 -13.26
N ILE A 62 -19.44 -6.21 -12.69
CA ILE A 62 -19.75 -4.94 -12.02
C ILE A 62 -18.94 -4.78 -10.73
N LEU A 63 -18.91 -5.83 -9.90
CA LEU A 63 -18.12 -5.82 -8.66
C LEU A 63 -16.62 -5.70 -8.96
N GLY A 64 -16.17 -6.26 -10.08
CA GLY A 64 -14.80 -6.15 -10.52
C GLY A 64 -14.38 -4.75 -10.90
N TRP A 65 -15.22 -4.03 -11.64
CA TRP A 65 -14.96 -2.63 -11.96
C TRP A 65 -14.93 -1.75 -10.71
N LEU A 66 -15.87 -1.94 -9.78
CA LEU A 66 -15.90 -1.19 -8.51
C LEU A 66 -14.62 -1.44 -7.70
N PHE A 67 -14.19 -2.70 -7.62
CA PHE A 67 -12.96 -3.05 -6.93
C PHE A 67 -11.73 -2.42 -7.60
N ALA A 68 -11.62 -2.53 -8.92
CA ALA A 68 -10.50 -1.96 -9.68
C ALA A 68 -10.41 -0.43 -9.51
N ILE A 69 -11.54 0.27 -9.53
CA ILE A 69 -11.59 1.71 -9.29
C ILE A 69 -11.18 2.03 -7.85
N GLY A 70 -11.71 1.31 -6.85
CA GLY A 70 -11.33 1.50 -5.44
C GLY A 70 -9.83 1.28 -5.20
N TYR A 71 -9.27 0.23 -5.79
CA TYR A 71 -7.84 -0.07 -5.78
C TYR A 71 -7.03 1.07 -6.40
N LEU A 72 -7.43 1.54 -7.58
CA LEU A 72 -6.76 2.62 -8.29
C LEU A 72 -6.79 3.92 -7.49
N VAL A 73 -7.95 4.28 -6.94
CA VAL A 73 -8.12 5.47 -6.09
C VAL A 73 -7.21 5.39 -4.86
N LEU A 74 -7.19 4.25 -4.17
CA LEU A 74 -6.31 4.05 -3.01
C LEU A 74 -4.83 4.14 -3.37
N TRP A 75 -4.42 3.54 -4.50
CA TRP A 75 -3.06 3.59 -4.99
C TRP A 75 -2.61 5.01 -5.34
N ILE A 76 -3.42 5.73 -6.12
CA ILE A 76 -3.15 7.12 -6.47
C ILE A 76 -3.15 8.01 -5.22
N PHE A 77 -4.06 7.78 -4.28
CA PHE A 77 -4.06 8.51 -3.00
C PHE A 77 -2.75 8.33 -2.23
N CYS A 78 -2.20 7.12 -2.19
CA CYS A 78 -0.93 6.86 -1.52
C CYS A 78 0.26 7.53 -2.22
N LEU A 79 0.33 7.46 -3.55
CA LEU A 79 1.36 8.14 -4.33
C LEU A 79 1.29 9.66 -4.14
N TYR A 80 0.09 10.22 -4.29
CA TYR A 80 -0.16 11.65 -4.13
C TYR A 80 0.17 12.13 -2.72
N SER A 81 -0.27 11.40 -1.69
CA SER A 81 -0.01 11.76 -0.29
C SER A 81 1.46 11.64 0.07
N ALA A 82 2.16 10.59 -0.38
CA ALA A 82 3.61 10.45 -0.19
C ALA A 82 4.37 11.62 -0.85
N TRP A 83 3.93 12.05 -2.03
CA TRP A 83 4.56 13.17 -2.75
C TRP A 83 4.29 14.53 -2.09
N THR A 84 3.02 14.85 -1.82
CA THR A 84 2.59 16.17 -1.34
C THR A 84 2.96 16.44 0.11
N GLN A 85 3.03 15.38 0.93
CA GLN A 85 3.41 15.48 2.33
C GLN A 85 4.92 15.28 2.55
N ASN A 86 5.74 15.36 1.50
CA ASN A 86 7.20 15.19 1.55
C ASN A 86 7.66 13.88 2.21
N GLY A 87 6.91 12.80 1.99
CA GLY A 87 7.18 11.47 2.57
C GLY A 87 6.89 11.38 4.07
N ALA A 88 6.18 12.34 4.66
CA ALA A 88 5.63 12.18 6.01
C ALA A 88 4.53 11.12 6.01
N ARG A 89 4.34 10.48 7.17
CA ARG A 89 3.25 9.54 7.39
C ARG A 89 1.91 10.27 7.23
N PHE A 90 1.00 9.66 6.48
CA PHE A 90 -0.30 10.24 6.16
C PHE A 90 -1.44 9.29 6.56
N ASN A 91 -2.58 9.86 6.95
CA ASN A 91 -3.78 9.09 7.22
C ASN A 91 -4.48 8.75 5.89
N ILE A 92 -4.71 7.46 5.64
CA ILE A 92 -5.69 6.97 4.68
C ILE A 92 -7.04 6.92 5.39
N PRO A 93 -8.05 7.69 4.94
CA PRO A 93 -9.38 7.66 5.53
C PRO A 93 -9.91 6.23 5.62
N ILE A 94 -10.54 5.89 6.75
CA ILE A 94 -11.16 4.58 7.04
C ILE A 94 -10.14 3.44 7.24
N LEU A 95 -9.07 3.35 6.45
CA LEU A 95 -8.14 2.21 6.45
C LEU A 95 -7.01 2.32 7.48
N SER A 96 -6.60 3.54 7.86
CA SER A 96 -5.43 3.74 8.75
C SER A 96 -5.55 3.02 10.09
N GLY A 97 -6.76 2.95 10.67
CA GLY A 97 -6.98 2.30 11.96
C GLY A 97 -6.69 0.79 11.95
N VAL A 98 -6.72 0.16 10.77
CA VAL A 98 -6.42 -1.28 10.60
C VAL A 98 -5.02 -1.48 10.02
N VAL A 99 -4.67 -0.68 9.01
CA VAL A 99 -3.44 -0.87 8.23
C VAL A 99 -2.21 -0.39 9.00
N ASP A 100 -2.28 0.75 9.67
CA ASP A 100 -1.10 1.38 10.26
C ASP A 100 -0.52 0.57 11.44
N PRO A 101 -1.33 0.03 12.38
CA PRO A 101 -0.80 -0.85 13.43
C PRO A 101 -0.10 -2.09 12.88
N LEU A 102 -0.63 -2.68 11.80
CA LEU A 102 -0.03 -3.85 11.16
C LEU A 102 1.27 -3.46 10.43
N ALA A 103 1.30 -2.30 9.78
CA ALA A 103 2.50 -1.77 9.15
C ALA A 103 3.61 -1.53 10.18
N GLU A 104 3.29 -0.98 11.36
CA GLU A 104 4.25 -0.79 12.44
C GLU A 104 4.77 -2.12 13.00
N GLN A 105 3.88 -3.10 13.17
CA GLN A 105 4.29 -4.42 13.61
C GLN A 105 5.24 -5.10 12.61
N VAL A 106 4.99 -4.95 11.31
CA VAL A 106 5.87 -5.49 10.27
C VAL A 106 7.18 -4.70 10.23
N ALA A 107 7.14 -3.37 10.27
CA ALA A 107 8.33 -2.52 10.25
C ALA A 107 9.25 -2.73 11.46
N SER A 108 8.70 -3.06 12.64
CA SER A 108 9.49 -3.30 13.85
C SER A 108 10.16 -4.68 13.91
N LYS A 109 9.70 -5.65 13.10
CA LYS A 109 10.20 -7.04 13.11
C LYS A 109 11.29 -7.32 12.09
N VAL A 110 11.45 -6.43 11.11
CA VAL A 110 12.47 -6.50 10.05
C VAL A 110 13.62 -5.56 10.39
#